data_AF-A0A369VT40-F1
#
_entry.id   AF-A0A369VT40-F1
#
_cell.length_a   1.000
_cell.length_b   1.000
_cell.length_c   1.000
_cell.angle_alpha   90.00
_cell.angle_beta   90.00
_cell.angle_gamma   90.00
#
_symmetry.space_group_name_H-M   'P 1'
#
loop_
_entity.id
_entity.type
_entity.pdbx_description
1 polymer ?
#
loop_
_entity_poly.entity_id
_entity_poly.type
_entity_poly.pdbx_seq_one_letter_code
_entity_poly.pdbx_strand_id
1 'polypeptide(L)'
;MMLQTIAPCPPKAVSDRTAWEEAAAALRREQERDAVINARYKQAEADGTLTDQLGEEWSDSIGPVGQAEWALFAIPAPDLAALEWKLTLLRNSGMLDDDGQAERVIADVRLLAGEA
;
A
#
# COMPACT_ATOMS: atom_id res chain seq x y z
N MET A 1 44.78 17.02 4.00
CA MET A 1 43.49 16.68 4.65
C MET A 1 42.52 17.80 4.35
N MET A 2 41.51 17.57 3.51
CA MET A 2 40.43 18.55 3.26
C MET A 2 39.20 18.13 4.08
N LEU A 3 38.70 19.08 4.86
CA LEU A 3 37.47 18.97 5.64
C LEU A 3 36.29 18.79 4.68
N GLN A 4 35.63 17.63 4.73
CA GLN A 4 34.37 17.41 4.03
C GLN A 4 33.28 18.23 4.74
N THR A 5 32.82 19.28 4.05
CA THR A 5 31.61 20.02 4.37
C THR A 5 30.43 19.06 4.41
N ILE A 6 29.81 18.91 5.58
CA ILE A 6 28.57 18.16 5.77
C ILE A 6 27.51 18.89 4.93
N ALA A 7 27.01 18.22 3.89
CA ALA A 7 25.92 18.76 3.08
C ALA A 7 24.71 19.05 3.99
N PRO A 8 23.98 20.16 3.78
CA PRO A 8 22.79 20.47 4.56
C PRO A 8 21.79 19.31 4.44
N CYS A 9 21.25 18.87 5.58
CA CYS A 9 20.18 17.88 5.64
C CYS A 9 19.12 18.18 4.57
N PRO A 10 18.65 17.18 3.80
CA PRO A 10 17.55 17.40 2.89
C PRO A 10 16.37 17.97 3.67
N PRO A 11 15.55 18.84 3.07
CA PRO A 11 14.40 19.42 3.74
C PRO A 11 13.58 18.27 4.32
N LYS A 12 13.25 18.36 5.62
CA LYS A 12 12.23 17.49 6.24
C LYS A 12 11.06 17.45 5.25
N ALA A 13 10.80 16.31 4.65
CA ALA A 13 9.61 16.12 3.86
C ALA A 13 8.46 16.50 4.80
N VAL A 14 7.89 17.69 4.59
CA VAL A 14 6.65 18.08 5.26
C VAL A 14 5.66 17.12 4.66
N SER A 15 5.44 16.01 5.37
CA SER A 15 4.56 15.00 4.85
C SER A 15 3.18 15.59 4.75
N ASP A 16 2.61 15.53 3.55
CA ASP A 16 1.24 15.92 3.33
C ASP A 16 0.34 14.81 3.86
N ARG A 17 0.11 14.85 5.18
CA ARG A 17 -0.79 13.92 5.89
C ARG A 17 -2.15 13.86 5.20
N THR A 18 -2.65 15.01 4.73
CA THR A 18 -3.93 15.12 4.05
C THR A 18 -3.91 14.35 2.73
N ALA A 19 -2.87 14.53 1.90
CA ALA A 19 -2.74 13.75 0.66
C ALA A 19 -2.68 12.24 0.92
N TRP A 20 -1.97 11.81 1.97
CA TRP A 20 -1.91 10.39 2.37
C TRP A 20 -3.30 9.86 2.78
N GLU A 21 -4.03 10.60 3.60
CA GLU A 21 -5.38 10.22 4.05
C GLU A 21 -6.39 10.17 2.91
N GLU A 22 -6.32 11.12 1.96
CA GLU A 22 -7.17 11.15 0.77
C GLU A 22 -6.91 9.93 -0.13
N ALA A 23 -5.64 9.60 -0.38
CA ALA A 23 -5.28 8.41 -1.16
C ALA A 23 -5.64 7.10 -0.42
N ALA A 24 -5.49 7.05 0.90
CA ALA A 24 -5.93 5.91 1.70
C ALA A 24 -7.45 5.73 1.66
N ALA A 25 -8.22 6.83 1.67
CA ALA A 25 -9.65 6.78 1.48
C ALA A 25 -10.04 6.31 0.06
N ALA A 26 -9.29 6.72 -0.97
CA ALA A 26 -9.49 6.26 -2.34
C ALA A 26 -9.23 4.74 -2.46
N LEU A 27 -8.13 4.24 -1.90
CA LEU A 27 -7.85 2.81 -1.84
C LEU A 27 -8.98 2.03 -1.15
N ARG A 28 -9.47 2.52 0.00
CA ARG A 28 -10.57 1.85 0.71
C ARG A 28 -11.83 1.76 -0.13
N ARG A 29 -12.19 2.81 -0.88
CA ARG A 29 -13.36 2.79 -1.77
C ARG A 29 -13.22 1.74 -2.88
N GLU A 30 -12.04 1.60 -3.46
CA GLU A 30 -11.80 0.58 -4.49
C GLU A 30 -11.83 -0.84 -3.90
N GLN A 31 -11.30 -1.05 -2.69
CA GLN A 31 -11.39 -2.32 -1.98
C GLN A 31 -12.84 -2.69 -1.63
N GLU A 32 -13.65 -1.71 -1.18
CA GLU A 32 -15.08 -1.90 -0.92
C GLU A 32 -15.84 -2.25 -2.20
N ARG A 33 -15.54 -1.58 -3.32
CA ARG A 33 -16.12 -1.87 -4.64
C ARG A 33 -15.76 -3.29 -5.10
N ASP A 34 -14.48 -3.65 -5.03
CA ASP A 34 -13.99 -4.99 -5.38
C ASP A 34 -14.65 -6.08 -4.52
N ALA A 35 -14.77 -5.86 -3.21
CA ALA A 35 -15.42 -6.81 -2.31
C ALA A 35 -16.89 -7.07 -2.69
N VAL A 36 -17.64 -6.04 -3.10
CA VAL A 36 -19.02 -6.18 -3.59
C VAL A 36 -19.07 -6.99 -4.88
N ILE A 37 -18.17 -6.73 -5.83
CA ILE A 37 -18.10 -7.48 -7.09
C ILE A 37 -17.73 -8.95 -6.82
N ASN A 38 -16.74 -9.19 -5.98
CA ASN A 38 -16.32 -10.53 -5.57
C ASN A 38 -17.44 -11.31 -4.87
N ALA A 39 -18.23 -10.66 -4.02
CA ALA A 39 -19.41 -11.28 -3.40
C ALA A 39 -20.46 -11.67 -4.44
N ARG A 40 -20.76 -10.77 -5.39
CA ARG A 40 -21.68 -11.05 -6.51
C ARG A 40 -21.20 -12.20 -7.38
N TYR A 41 -19.91 -12.22 -7.72
CA TYR A 41 -19.28 -13.28 -8.50
C TYR A 41 -19.42 -14.64 -7.79
N LYS A 42 -19.01 -14.73 -6.51
CA LYS A 42 -19.09 -15.98 -5.73
C LYS A 42 -20.51 -16.50 -5.57
N GLN A 43 -21.47 -15.58 -5.40
CA GLN A 43 -22.88 -15.97 -5.33
C GLN A 43 -23.35 -16.53 -6.67
N ALA A 44 -23.06 -15.85 -7.78
CA ALA A 44 -23.45 -16.31 -9.11
C ALA A 44 -22.79 -17.64 -9.49
N GLU A 45 -21.53 -17.85 -9.09
CA GLU A 45 -20.82 -19.12 -9.24
C GLU A 45 -21.50 -20.25 -8.44
N ALA A 46 -21.84 -20.00 -7.16
CA ALA A 46 -22.51 -20.98 -6.32
C ALA A 46 -23.93 -21.32 -6.81
N ASP A 47 -24.65 -20.33 -7.33
CA ASP A 47 -26.01 -20.49 -7.85
C ASP A 47 -26.03 -21.05 -9.29
N GLY A 48 -24.86 -21.23 -9.93
CA GLY A 48 -24.76 -21.67 -11.33
C GLY A 48 -25.29 -20.65 -12.34
N THR A 49 -25.34 -19.37 -11.95
CA THR A 49 -25.86 -18.24 -12.74
C THR A 49 -24.76 -17.29 -13.22
N LEU A 50 -23.49 -17.70 -13.11
CA LEU A 50 -22.35 -16.92 -13.57
C LEU A 50 -22.46 -16.63 -15.07
N THR A 51 -22.34 -15.35 -15.43
CA THR A 51 -22.32 -14.87 -16.81
C THR A 51 -20.92 -14.40 -17.19
N ASP A 52 -20.60 -14.45 -18.48
CA ASP A 52 -19.31 -13.96 -19.00
C ASP A 52 -19.08 -12.50 -18.62
N GLN A 53 -20.12 -11.67 -18.70
CA GLN A 53 -20.07 -10.25 -18.31
C GLN A 53 -19.67 -10.07 -16.85
N LEU A 54 -20.19 -10.89 -15.92
CA LEU A 54 -19.83 -10.81 -14.51
C LEU A 54 -18.41 -11.36 -14.26
N GLY A 55 -17.97 -12.35 -15.05
CA GLY A 55 -16.59 -12.82 -15.04
C GLY A 55 -15.59 -11.75 -15.49
N GLU A 56 -15.92 -11.01 -16.54
CA GLU A 56 -15.12 -9.85 -17.00
C GLU A 56 -15.12 -8.73 -15.95
N GLU A 57 -16.30 -8.36 -15.40
CA GLU A 57 -16.41 -7.34 -14.33
C GLU A 57 -15.55 -7.68 -13.10
N TRP A 58 -15.51 -8.96 -12.71
CA TRP A 58 -14.69 -9.46 -11.61
C TRP A 58 -13.20 -9.52 -11.95
N SER A 59 -12.84 -9.96 -13.16
CA SER A 59 -11.45 -9.97 -13.61
C SER A 59 -10.87 -8.55 -13.65
N ASP A 60 -11.66 -7.58 -14.11
CA ASP A 60 -11.24 -6.18 -14.25
C ASP A 60 -11.26 -5.40 -12.92
N SER A 61 -11.93 -5.92 -11.88
CA SER A 61 -12.12 -5.18 -10.62
C SER A 61 -10.84 -4.96 -9.84
N ILE A 62 -9.84 -5.84 -10.00
CA ILE A 62 -8.56 -5.79 -9.28
C ILE A 62 -7.62 -4.68 -9.79
N GLY A 63 -7.73 -4.29 -11.07
CA GLY A 63 -6.87 -3.29 -11.69
C GLY A 63 -6.91 -1.94 -10.97
N PRO A 64 -8.10 -1.36 -10.73
CA PRO A 64 -8.24 -0.13 -9.95
C PRO A 64 -7.73 -0.22 -8.52
N VAL A 65 -7.87 -1.38 -7.85
CA VAL A 65 -7.32 -1.59 -6.50
C VAL A 65 -5.80 -1.43 -6.51
N GLY A 66 -5.12 -2.14 -7.43
CA GLY A 66 -3.67 -2.04 -7.57
C GLY A 66 -3.22 -0.62 -7.94
N GLN A 67 -3.95 0.08 -8.81
CA GLN A 67 -3.64 1.48 -9.13
C GLN A 67 -3.75 2.39 -7.90
N ALA A 68 -4.79 2.22 -7.08
CA ALA A 68 -4.96 2.98 -5.85
C ALA A 68 -3.89 2.65 -4.80
N GLU A 69 -3.48 1.38 -4.67
CA GLU A 69 -2.38 0.97 -3.79
C GLU A 69 -1.06 1.64 -4.19
N TRP A 70 -0.70 1.60 -5.47
CA TRP A 70 0.54 2.22 -5.95
C TRP A 70 0.48 3.75 -5.89
N ALA A 71 -0.69 4.36 -6.07
CA ALA A 71 -0.88 5.79 -5.90
C ALA A 71 -0.65 6.21 -4.43
N LEU A 72 -1.20 5.48 -3.46
CA LEU A 72 -0.93 5.70 -2.04
C LEU A 72 0.56 5.49 -1.74
N PHE A 73 1.16 4.41 -2.25
CA PHE A 73 2.57 4.11 -2.04
C PHE A 73 3.52 5.23 -2.54
N ALA A 74 3.17 5.95 -3.60
CA ALA A 74 3.97 7.05 -4.13
C ALA A 74 4.02 8.28 -3.20
N ILE A 75 3.02 8.48 -2.34
CA ILE A 75 2.95 9.63 -1.43
C ILE A 75 3.95 9.44 -0.28
N PRO A 76 4.78 10.42 0.10
CA PRO A 76 5.67 10.29 1.26
C PRO A 76 4.93 9.84 2.52
N ALA A 77 5.52 8.91 3.29
CA ALA A 77 4.90 8.39 4.50
C ALA A 77 4.86 9.49 5.60
N PRO A 78 3.67 9.85 6.13
CA PRO A 78 3.55 10.89 7.17
C PRO A 78 3.96 10.49 8.57
N ASP A 79 4.03 9.20 8.84
CA ASP A 79 4.43 8.67 10.13
C ASP A 79 4.93 7.23 9.99
N LEU A 80 5.26 6.66 11.14
CA LEU A 80 5.66 5.27 11.29
C LEU A 80 4.60 4.31 10.75
N ALA A 81 3.33 4.51 11.09
CA ALA A 81 2.24 3.64 10.65
C ALA A 81 2.13 3.58 9.11
N ALA A 82 2.25 4.72 8.43
CA ALA A 82 2.28 4.78 6.97
C ALA A 82 3.51 4.10 6.37
N LEU A 83 4.68 4.22 7.02
CA LEU A 83 5.89 3.55 6.58
C LEU A 83 5.78 2.03 6.74
N GLU A 84 5.23 1.55 7.86
CA GLU A 84 4.96 0.13 8.10
C GLU A 84 3.97 -0.45 7.07
N TRP A 85 2.93 0.31 6.72
CA TRP A 85 2.00 -0.06 5.66
C TRP A 85 2.73 -0.26 4.32
N LYS A 86 3.61 0.67 3.94
CA LYS A 86 4.40 0.57 2.70
C LYS A 86 5.33 -0.64 2.69
N LEU A 87 6.03 -0.89 3.79
CA LEU A 87 6.93 -2.04 3.91
C LEU A 87 6.17 -3.36 3.82
N THR A 88 4.98 -3.41 4.42
CA THR A 88 4.06 -4.55 4.32
C THR A 88 3.60 -4.77 2.87
N LEU A 89 3.27 -3.70 2.15
CA LEU A 89 2.91 -3.79 0.73
C LEU A 89 4.05 -4.40 -0.10
N LEU A 90 5.27 -3.86 0.02
CA LEU A 90 6.43 -4.35 -0.74
C LEU A 90 6.72 -5.83 -0.46
N ARG A 91 6.59 -6.27 0.79
CA ARG A 91 6.71 -7.68 1.17
C ARG A 91 5.64 -8.53 0.46
N ASN A 92 4.37 -8.13 0.57
CA ASN A 92 3.26 -8.88 -0.02
C ASN A 92 3.32 -8.91 -1.56
N SER A 93 3.96 -7.92 -2.19
CA SER A 93 4.22 -7.88 -3.63
C SER A 93 5.44 -8.69 -4.07
N GLY A 94 6.19 -9.31 -3.15
CA GLY A 94 7.42 -10.03 -3.47
C GLY A 94 8.57 -9.13 -3.94
N MET A 95 8.50 -7.82 -3.68
CA MET A 95 9.55 -6.85 -4.03
C MET A 95 10.63 -6.72 -2.94
N LEU A 96 10.52 -7.50 -1.86
CA LEU A 96 11.56 -7.68 -0.86
C LEU A 96 12.04 -9.13 -0.96
N ASP A 97 13.28 -9.30 -1.44
CA ASP A 97 13.86 -10.62 -1.79
C ASP A 97 14.16 -11.53 -0.59
N ASP A 98 14.07 -11.00 0.64
CA ASP A 98 14.31 -11.73 1.89
C ASP A 98 13.14 -11.45 2.84
N ASP A 99 12.35 -12.48 3.15
CA ASP A 99 11.18 -12.41 4.03
C ASP A 99 11.50 -11.73 5.38
N GLY A 100 12.74 -11.87 5.87
CA GLY A 100 13.20 -11.25 7.11
C GLY A 100 13.77 -9.85 6.96
N GLN A 101 13.99 -9.32 5.75
CA GLN A 101 14.50 -7.96 5.55
C GLN A 101 13.41 -6.91 5.79
N ALA A 102 12.19 -7.16 5.33
CA ALA A 102 11.04 -6.30 5.62
C ALA A 102 10.83 -6.14 7.13
N GLU A 103 10.86 -7.27 7.84
CA GLU A 103 10.67 -7.36 9.28
C GLU A 103 11.81 -6.67 10.05
N ARG A 104 13.06 -6.84 9.60
CA ARG A 104 14.22 -6.12 10.14
C ARG A 104 14.09 -4.62 9.95
N VAL A 105 13.72 -4.16 8.76
CA VAL A 105 13.53 -2.72 8.50
C VAL A 105 12.37 -2.17 9.32
N ILE A 106 11.25 -2.88 9.45
CA ILE A 106 10.14 -2.48 10.32
C ILE A 106 10.60 -2.38 11.78
N ALA A 107 11.33 -3.38 12.28
CA ALA A 107 11.84 -3.40 13.64
C ALA A 107 12.84 -2.26 13.91
N ASP A 108 13.76 -2.01 12.97
CA ASP A 108 14.76 -0.94 13.07
C ASP A 108 14.09 0.44 13.07
N VAL A 109 13.06 0.65 12.26
CA VAL A 109 12.31 1.91 12.25
C VAL A 109 11.58 2.11 13.59
N ARG A 110 10.93 1.07 14.16
CA ARG A 110 10.30 1.15 15.49
C ARG A 110 11.29 1.49 16.59
N LEU A 111 12.46 0.86 16.56
CA LEU A 111 13.56 1.11 17.49
C LEU A 111 14.04 2.58 17.40
N LEU A 112 14.22 3.10 16.18
CA LEU A 112 14.63 4.48 15.93
C LEU A 112 13.56 5.51 16.31
N ALA A 113 12.28 5.14 16.26
CA ALA A 113 11.16 5.97 16.70
C ALA A 113 10.97 5.98 18.23
N GLY A 114 11.64 5.08 18.96
CA GLY A 114 11.55 4.98 20.42
C GLY A 114 10.35 4.18 20.93
N GLU A 115 9.75 3.33 20.10
CA GLU A 115 8.55 2.52 20.42
C GLU A 115 8.88 1.05 20.78
N ALA A 116 10.06 0.80 21.38
CA ALA A 116 10.55 -0.53 21.72
C ALA A 116 9.91 -1.15 22.97
#